data_AF-A0A840CBD0-F1
#
_entry.id   AF-A0A840CBD0-F1
#
_cell.length_a   1.000
_cell.length_b   1.000
_cell.length_c   1.000
_cell.angle_alpha   90.00
_cell.angle_beta   90.00
_cell.angle_gamma   90.00
#
_symmetry.space_group_name_H-M   'P 1'
#
loop_
_entity.id
_entity.type
_entity.pdbx_description
1 polymer ?
#
loop_
_entity_poly.entity_id
_entity_poly.type
_entity_poly.pdbx_seq_one_letter_code
_entity_poly.pdbx_strand_id
1 'polypeptide(L)'
;MRHYPTSGNRLATVARRVLLLAALGFVPVAAQAYVGPGLGAGAIAAVLGVLGSIFLALFAVIYYPIKRMLKKRKKATPVEIVGDSAEE
;
A
#
# COMPACT_ATOMS: atom_id res chain seq x y z
N MET A 1 8.96 46.65 -24.13
CA MET A 1 10.21 45.97 -24.55
C MET A 1 10.18 44.54 -24.02
N ARG A 2 9.95 43.53 -24.89
CA ARG A 2 9.89 42.12 -24.46
C ARG A 2 11.29 41.51 -24.57
N HIS A 3 11.89 41.19 -23.43
CA HIS A 3 13.04 40.30 -23.36
C HIS A 3 12.63 38.92 -23.86
N TYR A 4 13.24 38.44 -24.94
CA TYR A 4 13.21 37.02 -25.29
C TYR A 4 14.55 36.38 -24.90
N PRO A 5 14.52 35.26 -24.18
CA PRO A 5 15.69 34.68 -23.56
C PRO A 5 16.59 33.98 -24.58
N THR A 6 17.88 33.94 -24.23
CA THR A 6 18.96 33.32 -25.00
C THR A 6 18.64 31.87 -25.36
N SER A 7 18.62 31.58 -26.66
CA SER A 7 18.51 30.23 -27.23
C SER A 7 19.86 29.49 -27.11
N GLY A 8 20.32 29.28 -25.87
CA GLY A 8 21.55 28.57 -25.58
C GLY A 8 21.37 27.05 -25.58
N ASN A 9 21.88 26.39 -26.62
CA ASN A 9 22.30 24.98 -26.70
C ASN A 9 21.55 23.97 -25.80
N ARG A 10 20.24 23.77 -26.03
CA ARG A 10 19.44 22.74 -25.34
C ARG A 10 20.07 21.35 -25.44
N LEU A 11 20.74 21.04 -26.56
CA LEU A 11 21.48 19.81 -26.77
C LEU A 11 22.66 19.67 -25.81
N ALA A 12 23.43 20.73 -25.57
CA ALA A 12 24.51 20.73 -24.59
C ALA A 12 23.98 20.64 -23.16
N THR A 13 22.84 21.25 -22.87
CA THR A 13 22.18 21.12 -21.56
C THR A 13 21.66 19.70 -21.33
N VAL A 14 21.05 19.06 -22.33
CA VAL A 14 20.59 17.68 -22.26
C VAL A 14 21.76 16.71 -22.18
N ALA A 15 22.79 16.88 -23.01
CA ALA A 15 24.00 16.07 -22.97
C ALA A 15 24.71 16.19 -21.62
N ARG A 16 24.81 17.41 -21.07
CA ARG A 16 25.35 17.64 -19.72
C ARG A 16 24.49 16.96 -18.64
N ARG A 17 23.16 17.00 -18.74
CA ARG A 17 22.26 16.30 -17.80
C ARG A 17 22.41 14.79 -17.89
N VAL A 18 22.50 14.24 -19.10
CA VAL A 18 22.73 12.80 -19.34
C VAL A 18 24.09 12.38 -18.81
N LEU A 19 25.14 13.18 -19.06
CA LEU A 19 26.49 12.93 -18.55
C LEU A 19 26.53 12.99 -17.01
N LEU A 20 25.82 13.94 -16.39
CA LEU A 20 25.70 14.05 -14.94
C LEU A 20 24.92 12.88 -14.32
N LEU A 21 23.83 12.44 -14.94
CA LEU A 21 23.05 11.27 -14.49
C LEU A 21 23.86 9.97 -14.64
N ALA A 22 24.61 9.82 -15.73
CA ALA A 22 25.49 8.69 -15.96
C ALA A 22 26.66 8.65 -14.97
N ALA A 23 27.28 9.81 -14.68
CA ALA A 23 28.35 9.93 -13.68
C ALA A 23 27.83 9.65 -12.25
N LEU A 24 26.59 10.07 -11.94
CA LEU A 24 25.95 9.79 -10.65
C LEU A 24 25.62 8.30 -10.48
N GLY A 25 25.32 7.58 -11.56
CA GLY A 25 25.09 6.14 -11.55
C GLY A 25 26.36 5.28 -11.46
N PHE A 26 27.55 5.87 -11.68
CA PHE A 26 28.84 5.14 -11.69
C PHE A 26 29.56 5.12 -10.33
N VAL A 27 28.97 5.74 -9.29
CA VAL A 27 29.46 5.72 -7.90
C VAL A 27 28.36 5.04 -7.05
N PRO A 28 28.60 3.98 -6.23
CA PRO A 28 29.86 3.46 -5.68
C PRO A 28 30.04 1.91 -5.76
N VAL A 29 31.23 1.46 -6.17
CA VAL A 29 31.65 0.03 -6.07
C VAL A 29 32.13 -0.33 -4.63
N ALA A 30 32.30 0.67 -3.75
CA ALA A 30 32.86 0.49 -2.40
C ALA A 30 31.84 0.47 -1.23
N ALA A 31 30.53 0.38 -1.49
CA ALA A 31 29.49 0.51 -0.45
C ALA A 31 28.64 -0.77 -0.23
N GLN A 32 29.10 -1.94 -0.66
CA GLN A 32 28.36 -3.20 -0.44
C GLN A 32 28.23 -3.58 1.06
N ALA A 33 29.08 -3.01 1.93
CA ALA A 33 28.99 -3.17 3.39
C ALA A 33 28.27 -2.00 4.10
N TYR A 34 28.03 -0.88 3.41
CA TYR A 34 27.29 0.28 3.93
C TYR A 34 25.96 0.38 3.20
N VAL A 35 25.16 -0.67 3.32
CA VAL A 35 23.72 -0.54 3.21
C VAL A 35 23.32 0.44 4.31
N GLY A 36 23.24 1.73 3.97
CA GLY A 36 23.00 2.79 4.94
C GLY A 36 21.74 2.49 5.77
N PRO A 37 21.63 3.04 7.00
CA PRO A 37 20.57 2.66 7.93
C PRO A 37 19.16 2.75 7.34
N GLY A 38 18.94 3.66 6.38
CA GLY A 38 17.68 3.79 5.65
C GLY A 38 17.31 2.60 4.75
N LEU A 39 18.27 1.97 4.07
CA LEU A 39 17.97 0.84 3.19
C LEU A 39 17.75 -0.44 4.01
N GLY A 40 18.48 -0.62 5.12
CA GLY A 40 18.22 -1.69 6.09
C GLY A 40 16.87 -1.53 6.79
N ALA A 41 16.56 -0.33 7.27
CA ALA A 41 15.26 -0.03 7.86
C ALA A 41 14.11 -0.22 6.86
N GLY A 42 14.30 0.18 5.60
CA GLY A 42 13.33 -0.04 4.54
C GLY A 42 13.08 -1.52 4.26
N ALA A 43 14.14 -2.34 4.20
CA ALA A 43 14.01 -3.77 4.03
C ALA A 43 13.24 -4.43 5.20
N ILE A 44 13.57 -4.06 6.44
CA ILE A 44 12.86 -4.54 7.65
C ILE A 44 11.39 -4.12 7.60
N ALA A 45 11.10 -2.85 7.29
CA ALA A 45 9.74 -2.34 7.18
C ALA A 45 8.94 -3.07 6.07
N ALA A 46 9.56 -3.37 4.93
CA ALA A 46 8.92 -4.12 3.86
C ALA A 46 8.58 -5.56 4.29
N VAL A 47 9.51 -6.26 4.93
CA VAL A 47 9.28 -7.62 5.45
C VAL A 47 8.15 -7.62 6.48
N LEU A 48 8.20 -6.71 7.45
CA LEU A 48 7.15 -6.57 8.47
C LEU A 48 5.80 -6.18 7.85
N GLY A 49 5.80 -5.33 6.83
CA GLY A 49 4.60 -4.94 6.09
C GLY A 49 3.96 -6.12 5.36
N VAL A 50 4.77 -6.92 4.66
CA VAL A 50 4.30 -8.13 3.96
C VAL A 50 3.76 -9.15 4.97
N LEU A 51 4.51 -9.46 6.02
CA LEU A 51 4.06 -10.39 7.07
C LEU A 51 2.77 -9.89 7.73
N GLY A 52 2.71 -8.62 8.11
CA GLY A 52 1.50 -7.99 8.66
C GLY A 52 0.31 -8.08 7.72
N SER A 53 0.52 -7.88 6.41
CA SER A 53 -0.54 -8.00 5.41
C SER A 53 -1.07 -9.43 5.26
N ILE A 54 -0.19 -10.44 5.38
CA ILE A 54 -0.59 -11.86 5.35
C ILE A 54 -1.46 -12.18 6.56
N PHE A 55 -1.04 -11.79 7.77
CA PHE A 55 -1.86 -11.99 8.96
C PHE A 55 -3.20 -11.27 8.85
N LEU A 56 -3.21 -10.02 8.38
CA LEU A 56 -4.44 -9.27 8.19
C LEU A 56 -5.38 -9.92 7.18
N ALA A 57 -4.84 -10.45 6.07
CA ALA A 57 -5.61 -11.18 5.06
C ALA A 57 -6.23 -12.45 5.66
N LEU A 58 -5.47 -13.24 6.44
CA LEU A 58 -5.99 -14.41 7.13
C LEU A 58 -7.11 -14.05 8.11
N PHE A 59 -6.90 -13.02 8.94
CA PHE A 59 -7.91 -12.53 9.87
C PHE A 59 -9.17 -12.05 9.14
N ALA A 60 -9.04 -11.32 8.04
CA ALA A 60 -10.18 -10.86 7.26
C ALA A 60 -11.00 -12.02 6.69
N VAL A 61 -10.32 -13.04 6.14
CA VAL A 61 -10.96 -14.24 5.59
C VAL A 61 -11.69 -15.05 6.66
N ILE A 62 -11.16 -15.15 7.88
CA ILE A 62 -11.80 -15.90 8.97
C ILE A 62 -12.89 -15.08 9.67
N TYR A 63 -12.67 -13.80 9.90
CA TYR A 63 -13.61 -12.93 10.62
C TYR A 63 -14.89 -12.67 9.82
N TYR A 64 -14.78 -12.48 8.50
CA TYR A 64 -15.93 -12.21 7.63
C TYR A 64 -17.04 -13.29 7.69
N PRO A 65 -16.76 -14.61 7.52
CA PRO A 65 -17.79 -15.64 7.57
C PRO A 65 -18.39 -15.77 8.98
N ILE A 66 -17.58 -15.68 10.03
CA ILE A 66 -18.06 -15.74 11.43
C ILE A 66 -19.06 -14.62 11.69
N LYS A 67 -18.67 -13.37 11.35
CA LYS A 67 -19.56 -12.22 11.50
C LYS A 67 -20.84 -12.35 10.68
N ARG A 68 -20.75 -12.91 9.47
CA ARG A 68 -21.91 -13.15 8.59
C ARG A 68 -22.88 -14.16 9.20
N MET A 69 -22.38 -15.26 9.78
CA MET A 69 -23.20 -16.31 10.40
C MET A 69 -23.89 -15.80 11.67
N LEU A 70 -23.18 -15.05 12.52
CA LEU A 70 -23.75 -14.45 13.74
C LEU A 70 -24.90 -13.49 13.43
N LYS A 71 -24.83 -12.74 12.32
CA LYS A 71 -25.89 -11.80 11.92
C LYS A 71 -27.16 -12.51 11.42
N LYS A 72 -27.05 -13.69 10.80
CA LYS A 72 -28.20 -14.50 10.36
C LYS A 72 -28.99 -15.05 11.55
N ARG A 73 -28.32 -15.46 12.62
CA ARG A 73 -28.97 -16.02 13.82
C ARG A 73 -29.75 -14.99 14.64
N LYS A 74 -29.49 -13.69 14.47
CA LYS A 74 -30.24 -12.62 15.16
C LYS A 74 -31.54 -12.21 14.45
N LYS A 75 -31.82 -12.71 13.24
CA LYS A 75 -33.05 -12.39 12.47
C LYS A 75 -34.13 -13.48 12.55
N ALA A 76 -33.83 -14.64 13.11
CA ALA A 76 -34.82 -15.61 13.58
C ALA A 76 -34.71 -15.57 15.11
N THR A 77 -35.68 -15.15 15.91
CA THR A 77 -37.14 -15.18 15.80
C THR A 77 -37.67 -14.28 16.94
N PRO A 78 -38.93 -13.79 16.95
CA PRO A 78 -40.04 -14.63 17.42
C PRO A 78 -41.17 -14.71 16.38
N VAL A 79 -41.67 -15.93 16.15
CA VAL A 79 -42.93 -16.15 15.47
C VAL A 79 -43.98 -15.59 16.43
N GLU A 80 -44.67 -14.55 15.97
CA GLU A 80 -45.84 -13.97 16.64
C GLU A 80 -46.96 -15.00 16.56
N ILE A 81 -47.04 -15.87 17.58
CA ILE A 81 -48.20 -16.71 17.83
C ILE A 81 -49.09 -15.94 18.82
N VAL A 82 -49.80 -14.95 18.29
CA VAL A 82 -50.90 -14.24 18.96
C VAL A 82 -51.89 -13.94 17.83
N GLY A 83 -53.13 -14.39 17.79
CA GLY A 83 -53.95 -15.23 18.65
C GLY A 83 -55.29 -15.34 17.91
N ASP A 84 -55.47 -16.39 17.10
CA ASP A 84 -56.63 -16.58 16.22
C ASP A 84 -57.53 -17.72 16.73
N SER A 85 -57.68 -17.88 18.05
CA SER A 85 -58.32 -19.08 18.62
C SER A 85 -59.11 -18.84 19.91
N ALA A 86 -59.62 -17.63 20.14
CA ALA A 86 -60.46 -17.34 21.30
C ALA A 86 -61.79 -16.67 20.95
N GLU A 87 -62.34 -16.96 19.77
CA GLU A 87 -63.76 -16.78 19.47
C GLU A 87 -64.42 -18.15 19.27
N GLU A 88 -64.87 -18.77 20.36
CA GLU A 88 -65.98 -19.74 20.40
C GLU A 88 -66.61 -19.77 21.81
#